data_AF-A0A2S8BP31-F1
#
_entry.id   AF-A0A2S8BP31-F1
#
_cell.length_a   1.000
_cell.length_b   1.000
_cell.length_c   1.000
_cell.angle_alpha   90.00
_cell.angle_beta   90.00
_cell.angle_gamma   90.00
#
_symmetry.space_group_name_H-M   'P 1'
#
loop_
_entity.id
_entity.type
_entity.pdbx_description
1 polymer ?
#
loop_
_entity_poly.entity_id
_entity_poly.type
_entity_poly.pdbx_seq_one_letter_code
_entity_poly.pdbx_strand_id
1 'polypeptide(L)'
;MEWYGNGEWPSGTTVHADPFGTAFETHPIAVDGAWHTWRCTWDHNGMYFWQDYVNGAEPYFTVPAVGIEDLEEPVRKWPFNDPDYTVFPVLNLAVGGSGGGDATKGSYPADMLIDWVRVF
;
A
#
# COMPACT_ATOMS: atom_id res chain seq x y z
N MET A 1 -1.00 0.24 -2.50
CA MET A 1 -2.14 0.17 -3.44
C MET A 1 -1.74 -0.77 -4.55
N GLU A 2 -2.22 -1.98 -4.80
CA GLU A 2 -3.12 -2.98 -4.17
C GLU A 2 -4.64 -2.91 -4.39
N TRP A 3 -5.02 -3.43 -5.56
CA TRP A 3 -6.36 -3.91 -5.88
C TRP A 3 -6.34 -5.44 -6.08
N TYR A 4 -7.36 -6.15 -5.61
CA TYR A 4 -7.42 -7.61 -5.60
C TYR A 4 -8.54 -8.13 -6.52
N GLY A 5 -8.19 -9.02 -7.45
CA GLY A 5 -9.11 -9.60 -8.44
C GLY A 5 -9.87 -10.83 -7.97
N ASN A 6 -9.63 -11.30 -6.75
CA ASN A 6 -10.28 -12.49 -6.20
C ASN A 6 -11.78 -12.31 -5.88
N GLY A 7 -12.29 -11.07 -5.93
CA GLY A 7 -13.70 -10.76 -5.67
C GLY A 7 -14.10 -10.75 -4.19
N GLU A 8 -13.14 -10.89 -3.28
CA GLU A 8 -13.37 -10.98 -1.83
C GLU A 8 -12.64 -9.88 -1.05
N TRP A 9 -11.38 -9.62 -1.39
CA TRP A 9 -10.55 -8.70 -0.62
C TRP A 9 -10.74 -7.25 -1.09
N PRO A 10 -10.95 -6.28 -0.17
CA PRO A 10 -11.07 -4.88 -0.54
C PRO A 10 -9.73 -4.35 -1.04
N SER A 11 -9.75 -3.50 -2.07
CA SER A 11 -8.57 -2.70 -2.44
C SER A 11 -8.18 -1.76 -1.30
N GLY A 12 -6.88 -1.51 -1.13
CA GLY A 12 -6.41 -0.79 0.05
C GLY A 12 -4.95 -0.37 0.05
N THR A 13 -4.62 0.40 1.07
CA THR A 13 -3.23 0.75 1.43
C THR A 13 -2.89 0.08 2.74
N THR A 14 -1.73 -0.59 2.79
CA THR A 14 -1.27 -1.28 3.98
C THR A 14 0.19 -0.94 4.26
N VAL A 15 0.53 -0.68 5.53
CA VAL A 15 1.90 -0.61 6.01
C VAL A 15 2.19 -1.89 6.77
N HIS A 16 3.19 -2.65 6.35
CA HIS A 16 3.65 -3.87 7.01
C HIS A 16 4.96 -3.58 7.76
N ALA A 17 4.96 -3.75 9.09
CA ALA A 17 6.17 -3.61 9.91
C ALA A 17 6.98 -4.92 10.01
N ASP A 18 6.51 -6.01 9.41
CA ASP A 18 7.24 -7.27 9.27
C ASP A 18 6.89 -8.00 7.96
N PRO A 19 7.68 -9.01 7.55
CA PRO A 19 7.44 -9.73 6.30
C PRO A 19 6.41 -10.86 6.42
N PHE A 20 5.85 -11.09 7.61
CA PHE A 20 4.92 -12.21 7.85
C PHE A 20 3.46 -11.79 7.74
N GLY A 21 3.20 -10.48 7.71
CA GLY A 21 1.85 -9.94 7.64
C GLY A 21 1.14 -9.97 8.99
N THR A 22 1.89 -10.03 10.10
CA THR A 22 1.34 -10.07 11.46
C THR A 22 1.40 -8.71 12.15
N ALA A 23 2.26 -7.80 11.71
CA ALA A 23 2.22 -6.40 12.13
C ALA A 23 1.88 -5.49 10.95
N PHE A 24 0.60 -5.11 10.83
CA PHE A 24 0.15 -4.21 9.77
C PHE A 24 -0.92 -3.21 10.21
N GLU A 25 -0.95 -2.06 9.52
CA GLU A 25 -2.06 -1.09 9.55
C GLU A 25 -2.62 -0.98 8.13
N THR A 26 -3.94 -1.12 7.97
CA THR A 26 -4.57 -1.14 6.65
C THR A 26 -5.76 -0.19 6.56
N HIS A 27 -5.93 0.41 5.39
CA HIS A 27 -7.04 1.30 5.08
C HIS A 27 -7.64 0.96 3.71
N PRO A 28 -8.89 0.45 3.66
CA PRO A 28 -9.60 0.22 2.42
C PRO A 28 -9.84 1.51 1.63
N ILE A 29 -9.66 1.48 0.32
CA ILE A 29 -10.00 2.59 -0.57
C ILE A 29 -10.48 2.03 -1.91
N ALA A 30 -11.56 2.59 -2.45
CA ALA A 30 -12.07 2.19 -3.76
C ALA A 30 -11.13 2.66 -4.88
N VAL A 31 -11.02 1.85 -5.94
CA VAL A 31 -10.19 2.14 -7.11
C VAL A 31 -11.05 1.99 -8.36
N ASP A 32 -10.96 2.93 -9.28
CA ASP A 32 -11.60 2.88 -10.59
C ASP A 32 -10.57 2.86 -11.74
N GLY A 33 -11.04 2.98 -12.99
CA GLY A 33 -10.21 2.92 -14.18
C GLY A 33 -9.62 4.27 -14.65
N ALA A 34 -9.80 5.35 -13.90
CA ALA A 34 -9.28 6.66 -14.25
C ALA A 34 -7.79 6.83 -13.88
N TRP A 35 -7.20 7.91 -14.37
CA TRP A 35 -5.86 8.32 -13.96
C TRP A 35 -5.89 8.92 -12.56
N HIS A 36 -5.01 8.41 -11.70
CA HIS A 36 -4.82 8.91 -10.35
C HIS A 36 -3.33 9.03 -10.02
N THR A 37 -3.00 9.89 -9.06
CA THR A 37 -1.70 9.92 -8.41
C THR A 37 -1.78 9.31 -7.02
N TRP A 38 -0.84 8.43 -6.69
CA TRP A 38 -0.73 7.80 -5.38
C TRP A 38 0.54 8.28 -4.70
N ARG A 39 0.39 8.96 -3.56
CA ARG A 39 1.51 9.54 -2.82
C ARG A 39 1.62 8.90 -1.45
N CYS A 40 2.84 8.59 -1.05
CA CYS A 40 3.23 8.42 0.35
C CYS A 40 4.25 9.52 0.69
N THR A 41 4.03 10.22 1.80
CA THR A 41 5.09 10.97 2.49
C THR A 41 5.48 10.15 3.71
N TRP A 42 6.76 9.84 3.83
CA TRP A 42 7.34 9.17 4.98
C TRP A 42 8.37 10.10 5.62
N ASP A 43 8.16 10.39 6.90
CA ASP A 43 9.09 11.15 7.73
C ASP A 43 9.25 10.52 9.12
N HIS A 44 9.93 11.21 10.03
CA HIS A 44 10.20 10.73 11.38
C HIS A 44 8.95 10.47 12.23
N ASN A 45 7.80 11.08 11.89
CA ASN A 45 6.54 10.95 12.62
C ASN A 45 5.66 9.83 12.09
N GLY A 46 5.90 9.34 10.87
CA GLY A 46 5.12 8.25 10.29
C GLY A 46 4.99 8.30 8.78
N MET A 47 3.91 7.69 8.28
CA MET A 47 3.56 7.63 6.87
C MET A 47 2.19 8.25 6.64
N TYR A 48 2.07 9.03 5.57
CA TYR A 48 0.87 9.77 5.20
C TYR A 48 0.55 9.52 3.72
N PHE A 49 -0.70 9.17 3.41
CA PHE A 49 -1.09 8.73 2.07
C PHE A 49 -2.15 9.63 1.45
N TRP A 50 -1.98 9.94 0.16
CA TRP A 50 -2.94 10.70 -0.63
C TRP A 50 -3.20 10.03 -1.98
N GLN A 51 -4.47 10.07 -2.38
CA GLN A 51 -4.89 9.90 -3.77
C GLN A 51 -5.14 11.32 -4.31
N ASP A 52 -4.55 11.65 -5.45
CA ASP A 52 -4.73 12.94 -6.13
C ASP A 52 -4.40 14.16 -5.26
N TYR A 53 -3.21 14.13 -4.65
CA TYR A 53 -2.74 15.20 -3.77
C TYR A 53 -2.88 16.59 -4.40
N VAL A 54 -3.50 17.49 -3.64
CA VAL A 54 -3.49 18.94 -3.87
C VAL A 54 -3.02 19.67 -2.61
N ASN A 55 -2.51 20.89 -2.77
CA ASN A 55 -2.02 21.66 -1.62
C ASN A 55 -3.14 21.89 -0.59
N GLY A 56 -2.86 21.58 0.67
CA GLY A 56 -3.81 21.66 1.77
C GLY A 56 -4.76 20.45 1.91
N ALA A 57 -4.62 19.41 1.09
CA ALA A 57 -5.39 18.18 1.27
C ALA A 57 -4.90 17.39 2.50
N GLU A 58 -5.85 16.92 3.31
CA GLU A 58 -5.58 15.94 4.38
C GLU A 58 -5.29 14.56 3.77
N PRO A 59 -4.40 13.75 4.38
CA PRO A 59 -4.17 12.37 3.94
C PRO A 59 -5.41 11.52 4.19
N TYR A 60 -5.69 10.57 3.29
CA TYR A 60 -6.78 9.61 3.51
C TYR A 60 -6.39 8.55 4.55
N PHE A 61 -5.09 8.34 4.77
CA PHE A 61 -4.57 7.36 5.71
C PHE A 61 -3.26 7.86 6.33
N THR A 62 -3.13 7.71 7.64
CA THR A 62 -1.96 8.12 8.42
C THR A 62 -1.57 6.98 9.34
N VAL A 63 -0.29 6.59 9.33
CA VAL A 63 0.28 5.57 10.20
C VAL A 63 1.39 6.20 11.06
N PRO A 64 1.15 6.42 12.36
CA PRO A 64 2.14 7.06 13.23
C PRO A 64 3.32 6.15 13.57
N ALA A 65 4.51 6.72 13.71
CA ALA A 65 5.77 6.01 14.02
C ALA A 65 5.86 5.45 15.46
N VAL A 66 4.76 5.42 16.21
CA VAL A 66 4.67 4.77 17.54
C VAL A 66 4.70 3.24 17.46
N GLY A 67 4.69 2.71 16.24
CA GLY A 67 4.77 1.31 15.87
C GLY A 67 3.43 0.63 15.70
N ILE A 68 3.46 -0.54 15.08
CA ILE A 68 2.27 -1.31 14.68
C ILE A 68 2.15 -2.52 15.58
N GLU A 69 0.96 -2.77 16.13
CA GLU A 69 0.71 -3.95 16.96
C GLU A 69 0.91 -5.22 16.14
N ASP A 70 1.64 -6.18 16.71
CA ASP A 70 1.76 -7.51 16.14
C ASP A 70 0.61 -8.41 16.64
N LEU A 71 0.04 -9.21 15.74
CA LEU A 71 -1.09 -10.09 16.02
C LEU A 71 -0.71 -11.35 16.81
N GLU A 72 0.56 -11.72 16.84
CA GLU A 72 1.07 -12.95 17.46
C GLU A 72 1.91 -12.68 18.72
N GLU A 73 2.57 -11.52 18.78
CA GLU A 73 3.44 -11.10 19.88
C GLU A 73 2.95 -9.77 20.51
N PRO A 74 3.05 -9.59 21.83
CA PRO A 74 2.63 -8.35 22.49
C PRO A 74 3.68 -7.22 22.36
N VAL A 75 4.21 -7.03 21.15
CA VAL A 75 5.25 -6.04 20.83
C VAL A 75 4.80 -5.23 19.62
N ARG A 76 5.01 -3.90 19.66
CA ARG A 76 4.82 -3.07 18.48
C ARG A 76 6.08 -3.11 17.62
N LYS A 77 5.93 -3.36 16.32
CA LYS A 77 7.02 -3.38 15.34
C LYS A 77 7.04 -2.08 14.55
N TRP A 78 8.24 -1.53 14.35
CA TRP A 78 8.44 -0.33 13.53
C TRP A 78 9.91 -0.17 13.09
N PRO A 79 10.32 -0.77 11.97
CA PRO A 79 11.70 -0.66 11.51
C PRO A 79 11.98 0.67 10.78
N PHE A 80 10.94 1.42 10.41
CA PHE A 80 11.05 2.61 9.54
C PHE A 80 11.70 3.84 10.19
N ASN A 81 12.11 3.76 11.47
CA ASN A 81 12.93 4.78 12.10
C ASN A 81 14.33 4.25 12.46
N ASP A 82 14.66 3.01 12.07
CA ASP A 82 16.00 2.47 12.27
C ASP A 82 17.02 3.30 11.47
N PRO A 83 18.24 3.51 12.01
CA PRO A 83 19.30 4.20 11.28
C PRO A 83 19.54 3.57 9.92
N ASP A 84 19.62 4.42 8.89
CA ASP A 84 19.88 4.04 7.49
C ASP A 84 18.84 3.08 6.87
N TYR A 85 17.64 2.97 7.46
CA TYR A 85 16.54 2.22 6.85
C TYR A 85 16.18 2.83 5.49
N THR A 86 16.07 1.98 4.46
CA THR A 86 15.75 2.39 3.09
C THR A 86 14.74 1.44 2.47
N VAL A 87 14.03 1.95 1.47
CA VAL A 87 13.08 1.17 0.64
C VAL A 87 13.35 1.45 -0.83
N PHE A 88 12.86 0.57 -1.71
CA PHE A 88 12.90 0.75 -3.16
C PHE A 88 11.49 0.64 -3.74
N PRO A 89 11.16 1.40 -4.79
CA PRO A 89 9.83 1.35 -5.40
C PRO A 89 9.62 0.05 -6.17
N VAL A 90 8.39 -0.48 -6.12
CA VAL A 90 7.96 -1.68 -6.87
C VAL A 90 6.63 -1.38 -7.57
N LEU A 91 6.53 -1.79 -8.84
CA LEU A 91 5.31 -1.72 -9.65
C LEU A 91 5.11 -3.07 -10.33
N ASN A 92 3.94 -3.68 -10.17
CA ASN A 92 3.63 -4.96 -10.81
C ASN A 92 2.15 -5.09 -11.15
N LEU A 93 1.86 -5.88 -12.19
CA LEU A 93 0.55 -6.42 -12.49
C LEU A 93 0.65 -7.95 -12.36
N ALA A 94 0.31 -8.48 -11.19
CA ALA A 94 0.33 -9.92 -10.93
C ALA A 94 -0.91 -10.61 -11.52
N VAL A 95 -0.76 -11.88 -11.93
CA VAL A 95 -1.86 -12.72 -12.44
C VAL A 95 -2.04 -13.92 -11.52
N GLY A 96 -3.26 -14.11 -11.01
CA GLY A 96 -3.59 -15.20 -10.10
C GLY A 96 -3.07 -15.00 -8.66
N GLY A 97 -2.76 -16.10 -7.97
CA GLY A 97 -2.40 -16.08 -6.54
C GLY A 97 -3.59 -15.77 -5.62
N SER A 98 -3.35 -15.64 -4.32
CA SER A 98 -4.40 -15.40 -3.33
C SER A 98 -5.17 -14.10 -3.58
N GLY A 99 -4.45 -13.02 -3.92
CA GLY A 99 -5.05 -11.72 -4.21
C GLY A 99 -5.70 -11.62 -5.60
N GLY A 100 -5.15 -12.30 -6.62
CA GLY A 100 -5.68 -12.24 -7.99
C GLY A 100 -6.80 -13.24 -8.28
N GLY A 101 -6.84 -14.37 -7.55
CA GLY A 101 -7.87 -15.41 -7.72
C GLY A 101 -7.68 -16.29 -8.96
N ASP A 102 -8.79 -16.85 -9.45
CA ASP A 102 -8.79 -17.76 -10.61
C ASP A 102 -8.59 -16.97 -11.93
N ALA A 103 -7.34 -16.99 -12.42
CA ALA A 103 -6.92 -16.29 -13.63
C ALA A 103 -7.70 -16.71 -14.89
N THR A 104 -8.32 -17.90 -14.92
CA THR A 104 -9.11 -18.36 -16.08
C THR A 104 -10.40 -17.58 -16.28
N LYS A 105 -10.86 -16.86 -15.25
CA LYS A 105 -12.03 -15.97 -15.29
C LYS A 105 -11.68 -14.54 -15.73
N GLY A 106 -10.40 -14.23 -15.90
CA GLY A 106 -9.93 -12.91 -16.32
C GLY A 106 -10.21 -12.61 -17.80
N SER A 107 -10.23 -11.33 -18.15
CA SER A 107 -10.20 -10.86 -19.54
C SER A 107 -8.79 -10.44 -19.90
N TYR A 108 -8.31 -10.87 -21.08
CA TYR A 108 -6.94 -10.61 -21.53
C TYR A 108 -6.96 -10.01 -22.95
N PRO A 109 -6.13 -8.99 -23.24
CA PRO A 109 -5.13 -8.38 -22.36
C PRO A 109 -5.74 -7.49 -21.25
N ALA A 110 -4.95 -7.25 -20.20
CA ALA A 110 -5.21 -6.27 -19.15
C ALA A 110 -3.91 -5.52 -18.87
N ASP A 111 -4.00 -4.19 -18.74
CA ASP A 111 -2.83 -3.30 -18.66
C ASP A 111 -2.88 -2.43 -17.41
N MET A 112 -1.70 -2.19 -16.81
CA MET A 112 -1.48 -1.18 -15.79
C MET A 112 -0.52 -0.13 -16.38
N LEU A 113 -1.03 1.09 -16.59
CA LEU A 113 -0.26 2.17 -17.18
C LEU A 113 0.31 3.07 -16.08
N ILE A 114 1.61 3.36 -16.16
CA ILE A 114 2.32 4.23 -15.22
C ILE A 114 3.01 5.32 -16.01
N ASP A 115 2.55 6.55 -15.82
CA ASP A 115 3.11 7.73 -16.49
C ASP A 115 4.46 8.14 -15.88
N TRP A 116 4.57 8.13 -14.55
CA TRP A 116 5.82 8.47 -13.85
C TRP A 116 5.88 7.91 -12.43
N VAL A 117 7.11 7.78 -11.94
CA VAL A 117 7.45 7.62 -10.52
C VAL A 117 8.39 8.75 -10.15
N ARG A 118 8.15 9.41 -9.01
CA ARG A 118 8.97 10.52 -8.51
C ARG A 118 9.18 10.37 -7.00
N VAL A 119 10.40 10.68 -6.55
CA VAL A 119 10.80 10.70 -5.14
C VAL A 119 11.48 12.05 -4.89
N PHE A 120 11.14 12.72 -3.79
CA PHE A 120 11.60 14.06 -3.43
C PHE A 120 12.02 14.13 -1.98
#